data_AF-A0A3B9J474-F1
#
_entry.id   AF-A0A3B9J474-F1
#
_cell.length_a   1.000
_cell.length_b   1.000
_cell.length_c   1.000
_cell.angle_alpha   90.00
_cell.angle_beta   90.00
_cell.angle_gamma   90.00
#
_symmetry.space_group_name_H-M   'P 1'
#
loop_
_entity.id
_entity.type
_entity.pdbx_description
1 polymer ?
#
loop_
_entity_poly.entity_id
_entity_poly.type
_entity_poly.pdbx_seq_one_letter_code
_entity_poly.pdbx_strand_id
1 'polypeptide(L)' 'DGNRIELQVENFEDPQEGLDFMNGPVFRDNPIGVLFDADELVERFESGVPAEELVRQGD' A
#
# COMPACT_ATOMS: atom_id res chain seq x y z
N ASP A 1 23.88 11.49 11.10
CA ASP A 1 23.27 10.50 12.03
C ASP A 1 22.81 9.24 11.30
N GLY A 2 22.43 9.28 10.02
CA GLY A 2 22.36 8.08 9.16
C GLY A 2 21.16 7.17 9.43
N ASN A 3 20.18 7.66 10.19
CA ASN A 3 18.96 6.93 10.49
C ASN A 3 18.03 6.92 9.27
N ARG A 4 17.39 5.77 9.01
CA ARG A 4 16.27 5.66 8.07
C ARG A 4 14.99 5.49 8.88
N ILE A 5 13.96 6.23 8.49
CA ILE A 5 12.62 6.10 9.05
C ILE A 5 11.77 5.44 7.99
N GLU A 6 11.07 4.40 8.38
CA GLU A 6 10.10 3.69 7.55
C GLU A 6 8.74 3.85 8.20
N LEU A 7 7.76 4.27 7.39
CA LEU A 7 6.37 4.42 7.80
C LEU A 7 5.54 3.43 6.99
N GLN A 8 4.63 2.74 7.66
CA GLN A 8 3.77 1.74 7.05
C GLN A 8 2.33 1.95 7.54
N VAL A 9 1.37 1.64 6.68
CA VAL A 9 -0.06 1.58 6.99
C VAL A 9 -0.57 0.20 6.58
N GLU A 10 -1.64 -0.24 7.25
CA GLU A 10 -2.31 -1.47 6.87
C GLU A 10 -3.27 -1.19 5.70
N ASN A 11 -3.20 -2.01 4.66
CA ASN A 11 -4.03 -1.85 3.46
C ASN A 11 -5.31 -2.68 3.53
N PHE A 12 -5.39 -3.65 4.45
CA PHE A 12 -6.51 -4.58 4.59
C PHE A 12 -7.32 -4.31 5.87
N GLU A 13 -8.64 -4.42 5.81
CA GLU A 13 -9.48 -4.29 7.01
C GLU A 13 -9.38 -5.52 7.92
N ASP A 14 -9.27 -6.71 7.32
CA ASP A 14 -9.08 -7.98 8.03
C ASP A 14 -7.62 -8.44 7.93
N PRO A 15 -6.94 -8.70 9.07
CA PRO A 15 -5.61 -9.29 9.07
C PRO A 15 -5.48 -10.59 8.27
N GLN A 16 -6.54 -11.38 8.15
CA GLN A 16 -6.53 -12.62 7.36
C GLN A 16 -6.38 -12.33 5.86
N GLU A 17 -6.96 -11.23 5.35
CA GLU A 17 -6.79 -10.83 3.96
C GLU A 17 -5.34 -10.44 3.65
N GLY A 18 -4.68 -9.75 4.60
CA GLY A 18 -3.25 -9.45 4.50
C GLY A 18 -2.39 -10.72 4.46
N LEU A 19 -2.70 -11.72 5.30
CA LEU A 19 -2.02 -13.02 5.28
C LEU A 19 -2.24 -13.75 3.96
N ASP A 20 -3.46 -13.74 3.43
CA ASP A 20 -3.80 -14.40 2.17
C ASP A 20 -3.08 -13.72 1.00
N PHE A 21 -3.00 -12.39 0.99
CA PHE A 21 -2.23 -11.61 0.02
C PHE A 21 -0.74 -11.99 0.04
N MET A 22 -0.13 -12.04 1.22
CA MET A 22 1.29 -12.37 1.39
C MET A 22 1.63 -13.81 0.94
N ASN A 23 0.68 -14.74 1.05
CA ASN A 23 0.82 -16.12 0.54
C ASN A 23 0.44 -16.26 -0.95
N GLY A 24 -0.16 -15.22 -1.52
CA GLY A 24 -0.66 -15.16 -2.88
C GLY A 24 0.42 -15.06 -3.96
N PRO A 25 0.03 -15.19 -5.23
CA PRO A 25 0.96 -15.08 -6.36
C PRO A 25 1.57 -13.68 -6.52
N VAL A 26 0.80 -12.61 -6.22
CA VAL A 26 1.27 -11.22 -6.38
C VAL A 26 2.49 -10.96 -5.50
N PHE A 27 2.41 -11.28 -4.22
CA PHE A 27 3.53 -11.09 -3.30
C PHE A 27 4.69 -12.06 -3.58
N ARG A 28 4.40 -13.29 -4.03
CA ARG A 28 5.44 -14.26 -4.42
C ARG A 28 6.27 -13.77 -5.61
N ASP A 29 5.62 -13.15 -6.58
CA ASP A 29 6.27 -12.66 -7.79
C ASP A 29 6.98 -11.32 -7.56
N ASN A 30 6.45 -10.49 -6.65
CA ASN A 30 7.06 -9.21 -6.27
C ASN A 30 6.92 -8.89 -4.76
N PRO A 31 7.81 -9.41 -3.91
CA PRO A 31 7.75 -9.19 -2.45
C PRO A 31 8.27 -7.81 -2.02
N ILE A 32 8.88 -7.06 -2.95
CA ILE A 32 9.39 -5.70 -2.68
C ILE A 32 8.27 -4.66 -2.79
N GLY A 33 7.22 -4.96 -3.57
CA GLY A 33 6.16 -4.02 -3.89
C GLY A 33 6.43 -3.25 -5.17
N VAL A 34 5.50 -2.36 -5.53
CA VAL A 34 5.59 -1.50 -6.71
C VAL A 34 5.93 -0.09 -6.28
N LEU A 35 6.54 0.66 -7.20
CA LEU A 35 6.69 2.10 -7.02
C LEU A 35 5.32 2.75 -7.13
N PHE A 36 5.08 3.74 -6.28
CA PHE A 36 3.92 4.60 -6.35
C PHE A 36 4.37 6.05 -6.24
N ASP A 37 3.56 6.96 -6.76
CA ASP A 37 3.76 8.39 -6.60
C ASP A 37 3.00 8.88 -5.34
N ALA A 38 3.74 9.38 -4.36
CA ALA A 38 3.16 9.87 -3.12
C ALA A 38 2.39 11.18 -3.32
N ASP A 39 2.83 12.03 -4.24
CA ASP A 39 2.17 13.30 -4.51
C ASP A 39 0.80 13.04 -5.16
N GLU A 40 0.72 12.06 -6.06
CA GLU A 40 -0.56 11.61 -6.65
C GLU A 40 -1.55 11.10 -5.58
N LEU A 41 -1.08 10.28 -4.63
CA LEU A 41 -1.93 9.79 -3.54
C LEU A 41 -2.44 10.93 -2.63
N VAL A 42 -1.60 11.93 -2.37
CA VAL A 42 -2.00 13.12 -1.60
C VAL A 42 -3.06 13.91 -2.36
N GLU A 43 -2.87 14.17 -3.65
CA GLU A 43 -3.85 14.88 -4.49
C GLU A 43 -5.21 14.16 -4.50
N ARG A 44 -5.19 12.83 -4.65
CA ARG A 44 -6.40 12.00 -4.61
C ARG A 44 -7.09 12.08 -3.24
N PHE A 45 -6.33 11.97 -2.16
CA PHE A 45 -6.85 12.10 -0.80
C PHE A 45 -7.51 13.48 -0.58
N GLU A 46 -6.82 14.56 -0.96
CA GLU A 46 -7.34 15.92 -0.82
C GLU A 46 -8.57 16.19 -1.69
N SER A 47 -8.70 15.49 -2.84
CA SER A 47 -9.90 15.52 -3.68
C SER A 47 -11.10 14.75 -3.11
N GLY A 48 -10.91 14.02 -1.99
CA GLY A 48 -11.96 13.27 -1.30
C GLY A 48 -12.12 11.82 -1.76
N VAL A 49 -11.12 11.23 -2.42
CA VAL A 49 -11.13 9.79 -2.73
C VAL A 49 -11.18 8.98 -1.43
N PRO A 50 -12.07 7.97 -1.32
CA PRO A 50 -12.15 7.13 -0.14
C PRO A 50 -10.83 6.42 0.17
N ALA A 51 -10.46 6.31 1.45
CA ALA A 51 -9.23 5.65 1.87
C ALA A 51 -9.14 4.19 1.37
N GLU A 52 -10.28 3.48 1.33
CA GLU A 52 -10.41 2.12 0.78
C GLU A 52 -10.02 1.99 -0.70
N GLU A 53 -10.02 3.10 -1.45
CA GLU A 53 -9.53 3.16 -2.83
C GLU A 53 -8.05 3.57 -2.91
N LEU A 54 -7.55 4.32 -1.93
CA LEU A 54 -6.16 4.78 -1.87
C LEU A 54 -5.17 3.69 -1.46
N VAL A 55 -5.61 2.75 -0.61
CA VAL A 55 -4.78 1.64 -0.12
C VAL A 55 -4.68 0.48 -1.11
N ARG A 56 -5.40 0.54 -2.24
CA ARG A 56 -5.29 -0.45 -3.30
C ARG A 56 -4.01 -0.22 -4.08
N GLN A 57 -3.38 -1.31 -4.49
CA GLN A 57 -2.28 -1.25 -5.43
C GLN A 57 -2.77 -0.56 -6.72
N GLY A 58 -2.11 0.53 -7.12
CA GLY A 58 -2.39 1.21 -8.39
C GLY A 58 -2.13 0.32 -9.59
N ASP A 59 -2.64 0.73 -10.75
CA ASP A 59 -2.45 0.01 -12.04
C ASP A 59 -1.00 0.02 -12.54
#